data_AF-A0A257LH53-F1
#
_entry.id   AF-A0A257LH53-F1
#
_cell.length_a   1.000
_cell.length_b   1.000
_cell.length_c   1.000
_cell.angle_alpha   90.00
_cell.angle_beta   90.00
_cell.angle_gamma   90.00
#
_symmetry.space_group_name_H-M   'P 1'
#
loop_
_entity.id
_entity.type
_entity.pdbx_description
1 polymer ?
#
loop_
_entity_poly.entity_id
_entity_poly.type
_entity_poly.pdbx_seq_one_letter_code
_entity_poly.pdbx_strand_id
1 'polypeptide(L)'
;MQDFVQLWVYLSATPLFGLTATLVCYLAALALYARTGHAPWANPVLWTVLALAGLLTATGTPYPTYFSGAQFIHFLLGPAVVALGWPLWQRRAQLRQRGPALLVAALAGGSVASLSAVGIGWALGLPDDVLRSLAPKSVTAPVAMGIAEQLGGIPALAAVLAVLT
;
A
#
# COMPACT_ATOMS: atom_id res chain seq x y z
N MET A 1 -13.50 -20.39 14.87
CA MET A 1 -12.25 -20.99 15.41
C MET A 1 -11.58 -21.92 14.39
N GLN A 2 -12.34 -22.75 13.68
CA GLN A 2 -11.80 -23.60 12.60
C GLN A 2 -11.21 -22.78 11.43
N ASP A 3 -11.79 -21.63 11.08
CA ASP A 3 -11.25 -20.75 10.02
C ASP A 3 -9.88 -20.15 10.36
N PHE A 4 -9.65 -19.79 11.63
CA PHE A 4 -8.37 -19.25 12.08
C PHE A 4 -7.27 -20.31 12.03
N VAL A 5 -7.60 -21.55 12.39
CA VAL A 5 -6.67 -22.69 12.34
C VAL A 5 -6.41 -23.10 10.90
N GLN A 6 -7.42 -23.12 10.02
CA GLN A 6 -7.24 -23.34 8.59
C GLN A 6 -6.39 -22.25 7.95
N LEU A 7 -6.61 -20.98 8.29
CA LEU A 7 -5.80 -19.85 7.84
C LEU A 7 -4.33 -20.02 8.29
N TRP A 8 -4.10 -20.43 9.54
CA TRP A 8 -2.76 -20.71 10.06
C TRP A 8 -2.07 -21.88 9.34
N VAL A 9 -2.78 -22.98 9.09
CA VAL A 9 -2.27 -24.17 8.38
C VAL A 9 -2.01 -23.86 6.90
N TYR A 10 -2.86 -23.07 6.25
CA TYR A 10 -2.68 -22.62 4.86
C TYR A 10 -1.48 -21.66 4.72
N LEU A 11 -1.32 -20.74 5.66
CA LEU A 11 -0.15 -19.85 5.77
C LEU A 11 1.16 -20.61 6.03
N SER A 12 1.10 -21.77 6.70
CA SER A 12 2.24 -22.64 6.95
C SER A 12 2.58 -23.54 5.76
N ALA A 13 1.60 -23.79 4.87
CA ALA A 13 1.68 -24.79 3.79
C ALA A 13 1.97 -24.20 2.39
N THR A 14 1.79 -22.90 2.18
CA THR A 14 2.09 -22.22 0.89
C THR A 14 3.45 -21.48 0.96
N PRO A 15 4.12 -21.18 -0.17
CA PRO A 15 5.55 -20.89 -0.18
C PRO A 15 5.87 -19.60 0.59
N LEU A 16 6.49 -19.77 1.76
CA LEU A 16 7.04 -18.68 2.60
C LEU A 16 8.04 -17.79 1.84
N PHE A 17 8.45 -18.18 0.64
CA PHE A 17 9.32 -17.44 -0.26
C PHE A 17 8.89 -15.98 -0.46
N GLY A 18 7.60 -15.71 -0.70
CA GLY A 18 7.12 -14.34 -0.92
C GLY A 18 7.32 -13.45 0.32
N LEU A 19 6.96 -13.98 1.50
CA LEU A 19 7.14 -13.30 2.77
C LEU A 19 8.61 -13.12 3.14
N THR A 20 9.43 -14.17 3.03
CA THR A 20 10.86 -14.12 3.36
C THR A 20 11.61 -13.19 2.42
N ALA A 21 11.34 -13.24 1.11
CA ALA A 21 11.92 -12.31 0.14
C ALA A 21 11.56 -10.86 0.49
N THR A 22 10.31 -10.60 0.84
CA THR A 22 9.85 -9.26 1.24
C THR A 22 10.55 -8.78 2.51
N LEU A 23 10.64 -9.63 3.53
CA LEU A 23 11.30 -9.28 4.79
C LEU A 23 12.79 -9.02 4.58
N VAL A 24 13.48 -9.88 3.82
CA VAL A 24 14.91 -9.76 3.55
C VAL A 24 15.21 -8.49 2.76
N CYS A 25 14.46 -8.22 1.68
CA CYS A 25 14.61 -6.99 0.91
C CYS A 25 14.34 -5.75 1.78
N TYR A 26 13.30 -5.79 2.62
CA TYR A 26 12.97 -4.68 3.52
C TYR A 26 14.04 -4.44 4.57
N LEU A 27 14.53 -5.48 5.23
CA LEU A 27 15.58 -5.35 6.24
C LEU A 27 16.90 -4.88 5.61
N ALA A 28 17.23 -5.33 4.40
CA ALA A 28 18.39 -4.83 3.67
C ALA A 28 18.24 -3.33 3.32
N ALA A 29 17.08 -2.93 2.82
CA ALA A 29 16.78 -1.53 2.52
C ALA A 29 16.77 -0.66 3.79
N LEU A 30 16.25 -1.19 4.90
CA LEU A 30 16.25 -0.51 6.20
C LEU A 30 17.66 -0.37 6.78
N ALA A 31 18.50 -1.39 6.65
CA ALA A 31 19.90 -1.32 7.06
C ALA A 31 20.66 -0.27 6.24
N LEU A 32 20.38 -0.17 4.93
CA LEU A 32 20.93 0.88 4.07
C LEU A 32 20.43 2.27 4.51
N TYR A 33 19.13 2.42 4.76
CA TYR A 33 18.53 3.66 5.26
C TYR A 33 19.20 4.14 6.56
N ALA A 34 19.40 3.22 7.52
CA ALA A 34 20.10 3.52 8.76
C ALA A 34 21.57 3.92 8.52
N ARG A 35 22.29 3.23 7.62
CA ARG A 35 23.69 3.55 7.27
C ARG A 35 23.84 4.88 6.55
N THR A 36 22.85 5.29 5.77
CA THR A 36 22.82 6.59 5.08
C THR A 36 22.38 7.75 5.97
N GLY A 37 22.18 7.51 7.27
CA GLY A 37 21.81 8.57 8.22
C GLY A 37 20.36 9.01 8.10
N HIS A 38 19.45 8.10 7.73
CA HIS A 38 18.02 8.40 7.53
C HIS A 38 17.77 9.39 6.39
N ALA A 39 18.56 9.30 5.32
CA ALA A 39 18.43 10.18 4.19
C ALA A 39 17.03 10.03 3.53
N PRO A 40 16.28 11.11 3.26
CA PRO A 40 14.90 11.02 2.76
C PRO A 40 14.73 10.24 1.45
N TRP A 41 15.77 10.17 0.61
CA TRP A 41 15.77 9.42 -0.65
C TRP A 41 15.95 7.90 -0.45
N ALA A 42 16.43 7.47 0.72
CA ALA A 42 16.67 6.06 1.03
C ALA A 42 15.43 5.39 1.67
N ASN A 43 14.21 5.79 1.28
CA ASN A 43 12.96 5.22 1.80
C ASN A 43 12.95 3.68 1.68
N PRO A 44 12.95 2.93 2.80
CA PRO A 44 13.04 1.47 2.78
C PRO A 44 11.93 0.81 1.97
N VAL A 45 10.71 1.36 2.00
CA VAL A 45 9.56 0.78 1.31
C VAL A 45 9.75 0.87 -0.20
N LEU A 46 10.17 2.04 -0.71
CA LEU A 46 10.41 2.24 -2.14
C LEU A 46 11.50 1.31 -2.66
N TRP A 47 12.63 1.22 -1.96
CA TRP A 47 13.74 0.36 -2.33
C TRP A 47 13.39 -1.13 -2.27
N THR A 48 12.54 -1.54 -1.32
CA THR A 48 12.01 -2.91 -1.25
C THR A 48 11.17 -3.25 -2.48
N VAL A 49 10.24 -2.35 -2.86
CA VAL A 49 9.39 -2.54 -4.04
C VAL A 49 10.23 -2.63 -5.31
N LEU A 50 11.20 -1.74 -5.49
CA LEU A 50 12.09 -1.75 -6.65
C LEU A 50 12.94 -3.03 -6.72
N ALA A 51 13.50 -3.46 -5.58
CA ALA A 51 14.28 -4.69 -5.52
C ALA A 51 13.44 -5.94 -5.84
N LEU A 52 12.22 -6.04 -5.30
CA LEU A 52 11.32 -7.15 -5.58
C LEU A 52 10.81 -7.13 -7.01
N ALA A 53 10.43 -5.97 -7.54
CA ALA A 53 10.02 -5.84 -8.93
C ALA A 53 11.14 -6.30 -9.87
N GLY A 54 12.38 -5.84 -9.62
CA GLY A 54 13.57 -6.27 -10.34
C GLY A 54 13.81 -7.77 -10.26
N LEU A 55 13.73 -8.33 -9.05
CA LEU A 55 13.91 -9.77 -8.82
C LEU A 55 12.87 -10.59 -9.60
N LEU A 56 11.59 -10.23 -9.50
CA LEU A 56 10.50 -10.94 -10.20
C LEU A 56 10.64 -10.85 -11.72
N THR A 57 11.05 -9.69 -12.26
CA THR A 57 11.32 -9.54 -13.69
C THR A 57 12.53 -10.36 -14.14
N ALA A 58 13.59 -10.43 -13.33
CA ALA A 58 14.79 -11.20 -13.64
C ALA A 58 14.56 -12.72 -13.56
N THR A 59 13.74 -13.18 -12.62
CA THR A 59 13.40 -14.60 -12.46
C THR A 59 12.22 -15.05 -13.33
N GLY A 60 11.53 -14.12 -13.99
CA GLY A 60 10.32 -14.39 -14.78
C GLY A 60 9.15 -14.88 -13.93
N THR A 61 9.17 -14.67 -12.61
CA THR A 61 8.15 -15.18 -11.70
C THR A 61 6.89 -14.31 -11.82
N PRO A 62 5.71 -14.90 -12.08
CA PRO A 62 4.46 -14.14 -12.12
C PRO A 62 4.18 -13.45 -10.78
N TYR A 63 3.76 -12.19 -10.81
CA TYR A 63 3.36 -11.45 -9.60
C TYR A 63 2.32 -12.18 -8.75
N PRO A 64 1.28 -12.84 -9.32
CA PRO A 64 0.31 -13.60 -8.51
C PRO A 64 0.95 -14.72 -7.68
N THR A 65 2.02 -15.35 -8.18
CA THR A 65 2.77 -16.41 -7.48
C THR A 65 3.58 -15.85 -6.31
N TYR A 66 4.10 -14.63 -6.44
CA TYR A 66 4.72 -13.93 -5.31
C TYR A 66 3.67 -13.48 -4.30
N PHE A 67 2.56 -12.92 -4.77
CA PHE A 67 1.49 -12.38 -3.94
C PHE A 67 0.82 -13.46 -3.09
N SER A 68 0.66 -14.69 -3.61
CA SER A 68 0.13 -15.82 -2.83
C SER A 68 1.00 -16.14 -1.60
N GLY A 69 2.33 -16.00 -1.72
CA GLY A 69 3.27 -16.15 -0.59
C GLY A 69 3.33 -14.93 0.34
N ALA A 70 2.84 -13.77 -0.08
CA ALA A 70 2.82 -12.53 0.71
C ALA A 70 1.47 -12.25 1.41
N GLN A 71 0.50 -13.16 1.27
CA GLN A 71 -0.86 -12.97 1.80
C GLN A 71 -0.92 -12.70 3.31
N PHE A 72 0.05 -13.19 4.10
CA PHE A 72 0.10 -12.90 5.53
C PHE A 72 0.25 -11.41 5.84
N ILE A 73 1.18 -10.73 5.15
CA ILE A 73 1.41 -9.29 5.31
C ILE A 73 0.19 -8.53 4.79
N HIS A 74 -0.42 -9.02 3.71
CA HIS A 74 -1.65 -8.44 3.18
C HIS A 74 -2.82 -8.55 4.17
N PHE A 75 -2.98 -9.68 4.85
CA PHE A 75 -3.97 -9.84 5.92
C PHE A 75 -3.70 -8.89 7.09
N LEU A 76 -2.43 -8.73 7.50
CA LEU A 76 -2.02 -7.81 8.57
C LEU A 76 -2.26 -6.32 8.25
N LEU A 77 -2.47 -5.96 6.98
CA LEU A 77 -2.85 -4.58 6.63
C LEU A 77 -4.18 -4.18 7.28
N GLY A 78 -5.15 -5.10 7.41
CA GLY A 78 -6.44 -4.81 8.05
C GLY A 78 -6.30 -4.36 9.51
N PRO A 79 -5.73 -5.20 10.40
CA PRO A 79 -5.44 -4.83 11.79
C PRO A 79 -4.54 -3.58 11.92
N ALA A 80 -3.57 -3.42 11.03
CA ALA A 80 -2.70 -2.25 11.02
C ALA A 80 -3.47 -0.94 10.76
N VAL A 81 -4.43 -0.94 9.83
CA VAL A 81 -5.31 0.22 9.57
C VAL A 81 -6.15 0.57 10.79
N VAL A 82 -6.72 -0.44 11.45
CA VAL A 82 -7.51 -0.24 12.69
C VAL A 82 -6.63 0.34 13.80
N ALA A 83 -5.41 -0.18 13.97
CA ALA A 83 -4.45 0.35 14.94
C ALA A 83 -4.05 1.81 14.64
N LEU A 84 -3.94 2.17 13.36
CA LEU A 84 -3.65 3.55 12.93
C LEU A 84 -4.83 4.52 13.20
N GLY A 85 -6.05 4.00 13.29
CA GLY A 85 -7.24 4.76 13.72
C GLY A 85 -7.29 5.06 15.22
N TRP A 86 -6.55 4.31 16.05
CA TRP A 86 -6.57 4.47 17.51
C TRP A 86 -6.13 5.85 18.01
N PRO A 87 -5.02 6.45 17.52
CA PRO A 87 -4.64 7.82 17.85
C PRO A 87 -5.72 8.88 17.52
N LEU A 88 -6.46 8.68 16.42
CA LEU A 88 -7.57 9.57 16.04
C LEU A 88 -8.73 9.46 17.03
N TRP A 89 -9.03 8.24 17.48
CA TRP A 89 -10.05 8.01 18.51
C TRP A 89 -9.66 8.65 19.85
N GLN A 90 -8.40 8.55 20.26
CA GLN A 90 -7.91 9.23 21.47
C GLN A 90 -8.05 10.76 21.38
N ARG A 91 -7.83 11.33 20.18
CA ARG A 91 -7.96 12.78 19.92
C ARG A 91 -9.32 13.20 19.36
N ARG A 92 -10.37 12.38 19.53
CA ARG A 92 -11.70 12.63 18.95
C ARG A 92 -12.31 13.99 19.30
N ALA A 93 -12.07 14.49 20.52
CA ALA A 93 -12.59 15.78 20.95
C ALA A 93 -11.94 16.96 20.20
N GLN A 94 -10.62 16.90 19.98
CA GLN A 94 -9.88 17.88 19.18
C GLN A 94 -10.28 17.80 17.70
N LEU A 95 -10.46 16.56 17.19
CA LEU A 95 -10.95 16.34 15.84
C LEU A 95 -12.35 16.93 15.64
N ARG A 96 -13.27 16.77 16.61
CA ARG A 96 -14.63 17.30 16.49
C ARG A 96 -14.66 18.83 16.44
N GLN A 97 -13.78 19.50 17.17
CA GLN A 97 -13.67 20.97 17.14
C GLN A 97 -13.17 21.50 15.79
N ARG A 98 -12.30 20.74 15.10
CA ARG A 98 -11.75 21.10 13.77
C ARG A 98 -12.41 20.34 12.61
N GLY A 99 -13.41 19.52 12.90
CA GLY A 99 -14.08 18.62 11.96
C GLY A 99 -14.52 19.28 10.66
N PRO A 100 -15.26 20.41 10.68
CA PRO A 100 -15.70 21.06 9.44
C PRO A 100 -14.52 21.56 8.59
N ALA A 101 -13.48 22.13 9.21
CA ALA A 101 -12.28 22.58 8.48
C ALA A 101 -11.52 21.39 7.86
N LEU A 102 -11.37 20.30 8.61
CA LEU A 102 -10.74 19.07 8.12
C LEU A 102 -11.53 18.43 6.97
N LEU A 103 -12.86 18.44 7.05
CA LEU A 103 -13.73 17.90 5.99
C LEU A 103 -13.61 18.73 4.71
N VAL A 104 -13.67 20.05 4.80
CA VAL A 104 -13.51 20.93 3.62
C VAL A 104 -12.12 20.76 3.02
N ALA A 105 -11.07 20.73 3.84
CA ALA A 105 -9.70 20.51 3.37
C ALA A 105 -9.53 19.14 2.69
N ALA A 106 -10.10 18.07 3.28
CA ALA A 106 -10.03 16.73 2.72
C ALA A 106 -10.83 16.60 1.41
N LEU A 107 -12.03 17.20 1.33
CA LEU A 107 -12.84 17.17 0.12
C LEU A 107 -12.20 17.98 -1.00
N ALA A 108 -11.76 19.20 -0.71
CA ALA A 108 -11.11 20.06 -1.70
C ALA A 108 -9.78 19.45 -2.16
N GLY A 109 -8.89 19.12 -1.22
CA GLY A 109 -7.58 18.54 -1.52
C GLY A 109 -7.68 17.16 -2.18
N GLY A 110 -8.53 16.29 -1.66
CA GLY A 110 -8.76 14.96 -2.21
C GLY A 110 -9.37 14.99 -3.61
N SER A 111 -10.36 15.86 -3.84
CA SER A 111 -10.96 16.02 -5.18
C SER A 111 -9.96 16.57 -6.18
N VAL A 112 -9.22 17.63 -5.83
CA VAL A 112 -8.19 18.20 -6.71
C VAL A 112 -7.11 17.17 -7.01
N ALA A 113 -6.62 16.44 -6.00
CA ALA A 113 -5.58 15.44 -6.19
C ALA A 113 -6.06 14.25 -7.05
N SER A 114 -7.28 13.76 -6.82
CA SER A 114 -7.85 12.65 -7.59
C SER A 114 -8.17 13.07 -9.03
N LEU A 115 -8.83 14.22 -9.22
CA LEU A 115 -9.19 14.73 -10.55
C LEU A 115 -7.97 15.09 -11.37
N SER A 116 -6.93 15.66 -10.77
CA SER A 116 -5.68 15.95 -11.48
C SER A 116 -4.95 14.66 -11.86
N ALA A 117 -4.85 13.68 -10.96
CA ALA A 117 -4.20 12.41 -11.27
C ALA A 117 -4.94 11.64 -12.39
N VAL A 118 -6.27 11.52 -12.31
CA VAL A 118 -7.08 10.85 -13.33
C VAL A 118 -7.09 11.66 -14.63
N GLY A 119 -7.20 12.98 -14.57
CA GLY A 119 -7.20 13.85 -15.76
C GLY A 119 -5.88 13.82 -16.52
N ILE A 120 -4.75 13.88 -15.81
CA ILE A 120 -3.41 13.73 -16.41
C ILE A 120 -3.25 12.31 -16.98
N GLY A 121 -3.67 11.29 -16.22
CA GLY A 121 -3.58 9.91 -16.68
C GLY A 121 -4.40 9.65 -17.94
N TRP A 122 -5.59 10.21 -18.02
CA TRP A 122 -6.46 10.11 -19.19
C TRP A 122 -5.86 10.85 -20.39
N ALA A 123 -5.30 12.04 -20.18
CA ALA A 123 -4.61 12.80 -21.23
C ALA A 123 -3.37 12.06 -21.79
N LEU A 124 -2.72 11.22 -20.97
CA LEU A 124 -1.61 10.36 -21.38
C LEU A 124 -2.07 9.05 -22.04
N GLY A 125 -3.38 8.79 -22.13
CA GLY A 125 -3.93 7.58 -22.75
C GLY A 125 -3.71 6.30 -21.93
N LEU A 126 -3.62 6.41 -20.60
CA LEU A 126 -3.49 5.24 -19.73
C LEU A 126 -4.75 4.35 -19.79
N PRO A 127 -4.60 3.02 -19.69
CA PRO A 127 -5.73 2.10 -19.68
C PRO A 127 -6.60 2.26 -18.43
N ASP A 128 -7.89 1.92 -18.55
CA ASP A 128 -8.93 2.21 -17.55
C ASP A 128 -8.69 1.58 -16.18
N ASP A 129 -8.04 0.42 -16.12
CA ASP A 129 -7.66 -0.28 -14.90
C ASP A 129 -6.56 0.47 -14.11
N VAL A 130 -5.60 1.06 -14.83
CA VAL A 130 -4.57 1.93 -14.24
C VAL A 130 -5.18 3.26 -13.78
N LEU A 131 -6.11 3.84 -14.56
CA LEU A 131 -6.82 5.06 -14.17
C LEU A 131 -7.64 4.88 -12.89
N ARG A 132 -8.33 3.75 -12.74
CA ARG A 132 -9.07 3.40 -11.51
C ARG A 132 -8.14 3.22 -10.30
N SER A 133 -6.91 2.76 -10.53
CA SER A 133 -5.88 2.61 -9.48
C SER A 133 -5.22 3.94 -9.09
N LEU A 134 -5.24 4.92 -9.98
CA LEU A 134 -4.74 6.28 -9.76
C LEU A 134 -5.69 7.13 -8.91
N ALA A 135 -7.00 6.86 -8.95
CA ALA A 135 -7.98 7.64 -8.20
C ALA A 135 -7.70 7.71 -6.68
N PRO A 136 -7.38 6.61 -5.97
CA PRO A 136 -7.11 6.66 -4.53
C PRO A 136 -5.65 6.96 -4.14
N LYS A 137 -4.81 7.44 -5.07
CA LYS A 137 -3.36 7.70 -4.84
C LYS A 137 -3.06 8.55 -3.59
N SER A 138 -3.94 9.49 -3.23
CA SER A 138 -3.70 10.43 -2.12
C SER A 138 -4.09 9.90 -0.74
N VAL A 139 -4.48 8.63 -0.64
CA VAL A 139 -4.81 7.97 0.62
C VAL A 139 -3.65 7.07 1.04
N THR A 140 -3.53 6.77 2.34
CA THR A 140 -2.52 5.83 2.83
C THR A 140 -2.65 4.47 2.12
N ALA A 141 -1.53 3.87 1.77
CA ALA A 141 -1.45 2.67 0.93
C ALA A 141 -2.50 1.57 1.26
N PRO A 142 -2.75 1.19 2.53
CA PRO A 142 -3.74 0.16 2.83
C PRO A 142 -5.17 0.56 2.44
N VAL A 143 -5.52 1.82 2.67
CA VAL A 143 -6.85 2.36 2.35
C VAL A 143 -6.98 2.56 0.85
N ALA A 144 -5.91 3.00 0.19
CA ALA A 144 -5.88 3.15 -1.26
C ALA A 144 -6.07 1.81 -1.99
N MET A 145 -5.44 0.74 -1.50
CA MET A 145 -5.62 -0.63 -2.00
C MET A 145 -7.09 -1.07 -1.93
N GLY A 146 -7.74 -0.90 -0.78
CA GLY A 146 -9.13 -1.30 -0.58
C GLY A 146 -10.12 -0.50 -1.45
N ILE A 147 -9.86 0.80 -1.66
CA ILE A 147 -10.67 1.63 -2.56
C ILE A 147 -10.46 1.21 -4.01
N ALA A 148 -9.21 0.96 -4.43
CA ALA A 148 -8.90 0.50 -5.78
C ALA A 148 -9.55 -0.85 -6.10
N GLU A 149 -9.57 -1.78 -5.15
CA GLU A 149 -10.26 -3.07 -5.31
C GLU A 149 -11.76 -2.91 -5.55
N GLN A 150 -12.42 -2.02 -4.78
CA GLN A 150 -13.85 -1.70 -4.97
C GLN A 150 -14.14 -1.00 -6.30
N LEU A 151 -13.18 -0.21 -6.81
CA LEU A 151 -13.27 0.45 -8.11
C LEU A 151 -12.94 -0.48 -9.29
N GLY A 152 -12.50 -1.72 -9.04
CA GLY A 152 -12.03 -2.64 -10.08
C GLY A 152 -10.70 -2.21 -10.71
N GLY A 153 -9.86 -1.49 -9.96
CA GLY A 153 -8.46 -1.22 -10.28
C GLY A 153 -7.53 -2.31 -9.74
N ILE A 154 -6.22 -2.07 -9.80
CA ILE A 154 -5.15 -2.96 -9.36
C ILE A 154 -4.64 -2.46 -8.00
N PRO A 155 -4.96 -3.14 -6.88
CA PRO A 155 -4.57 -2.69 -5.55
C PRO A 155 -3.05 -2.51 -5.38
N ALA A 156 -2.26 -3.40 -5.99
CA ALA A 156 -0.81 -3.32 -5.96
C ALA A 156 -0.27 -2.00 -6.53
N LEU A 157 -0.86 -1.50 -7.62
CA LEU A 157 -0.49 -0.20 -8.20
C LEU A 157 -0.91 0.95 -7.30
N ALA A 158 -2.11 0.89 -6.71
CA ALA A 158 -2.58 1.91 -5.77
C ALA A 158 -1.65 2.05 -4.55
N ALA A 159 -1.13 0.94 -4.01
CA ALA A 159 -0.13 0.98 -2.94
C ALA A 159 1.16 1.69 -3.34
N VAL A 160 1.70 1.36 -4.53
CA VAL A 160 2.94 1.96 -5.03
C VAL A 160 2.76 3.46 -5.28
N LEU A 161 1.64 3.86 -5.89
CA LEU A 161 1.31 5.26 -6.15
C LEU A 161 1.14 6.07 -4.86
N ALA A 162 0.57 5.47 -3.81
CA ALA A 162 0.45 6.08 -2.49
C ALA A 162 1.78 6.23 -1.74
N VAL A 163 2.74 5.35 -1.99
CA VAL A 163 4.09 5.44 -1.38
C VAL A 163 4.99 6.44 -2.11
N LEU A 164 4.81 6.58 -3.43
CA LEU A 164 5.62 7.46 -4.26
C LEU A 164 5.40 8.96 -3.99
N THR A 165 4.29 9.34 -3.36
CA THR A 165 3.87 10.74 -3.22
C THR A 165 3.50 11.10 -1.81
#